data_AF-A0A5C7Z8G6-F1
#
_entry.id   AF-A0A5C7Z8G6-F1
#
_cell.length_a   1.000
_cell.length_b   1.000
_cell.length_c   1.000
_cell.angle_alpha   90.00
_cell.angle_beta   90.00
_cell.angle_gamma   90.00
#
_symmetry.space_group_name_H-M   'P 1'
#
loop_
_entity.id
_entity.type
_entity.pdbx_description
1 polymer ?
#
loop_
_entity_poly.entity_id
_entity_poly.type
_entity_poly.pdbx_seq_one_letter_code
_entity_poly.pdbx_strand_id
1 'polypeptide(L)'
;MQNTTRKFLGACLLWLSLLAGAWAQHPPVVPLRDLPDALKQQWQQARPEMNSNSRCAAAYDSHSDHERMTLKCSIYIKLAAEGARRAMRYCEEDREKKRIHAPCSLVQE
;
A
#
# COMPACT_ATOMS: atom_id res chain seq x y z
N MET A 1 47.45 -4.00 31.15
CA MET A 1 45.98 -4.17 31.11
C MET A 1 45.31 -3.08 30.26
N GLN A 2 45.61 -2.97 28.96
CA GLN A 2 45.05 -1.91 28.07
C GLN A 2 44.28 -2.47 26.85
N ASN A 3 44.31 -3.78 26.61
CA ASN A 3 43.74 -4.39 25.39
C ASN A 3 42.28 -4.87 25.54
N THR A 4 41.73 -4.89 26.76
CA THR A 4 40.38 -5.43 27.02
C THR A 4 39.29 -4.37 26.87
N THR A 5 39.60 -3.10 27.17
CA THR A 5 38.62 -1.99 27.16
C THR A 5 38.22 -1.57 25.75
N ARG A 6 39.11 -1.76 24.76
CA ARG A 6 38.87 -1.38 23.36
C ARG A 6 37.92 -2.34 22.63
N LYS A 7 37.80 -3.59 23.10
CA LYS A 7 36.90 -4.60 22.51
C LYS A 7 35.44 -4.42 22.93
N PHE A 8 35.20 -3.93 24.15
CA PHE A 8 33.84 -3.71 24.66
C PHE A 8 33.15 -2.46 24.08
N LEU A 9 33.89 -1.39 23.80
CA LEU A 9 33.30 -0.19 23.18
C LEU A 9 32.85 -0.40 21.73
N GLY A 10 33.53 -1.26 20.97
CA GLY A 10 33.16 -1.57 19.58
C GLY A 10 31.90 -2.43 19.47
N ALA A 11 31.61 -3.26 20.47
CA ALA A 11 30.48 -4.18 20.45
C ALA A 11 29.12 -3.49 20.69
N CYS A 12 29.06 -2.41 21.49
CA CYS A 12 27.80 -1.70 21.75
C CYS A 12 27.30 -0.86 20.56
N LEU A 13 28.20 -0.34 19.71
CA LEU A 13 27.82 0.52 18.58
C LEU A 13 27.25 -0.28 17.38
N LEU A 14 27.53 -1.58 17.30
CA LEU A 14 27.01 -2.46 16.24
C LEU A 14 25.57 -2.97 16.50
N TRP A 15 25.06 -2.84 17.72
CA TRP A 15 23.69 -3.27 18.06
C TRP A 15 22.62 -2.19 17.89
N LEU A 16 22.99 -0.91 17.85
CA LEU A 16 22.02 0.19 17.72
C LEU A 16 21.48 0.40 16.29
N SER A 17 22.13 -0.13 15.27
CA SER A 17 21.75 0.07 13.86
C SER A 17 20.64 -0.88 13.36
N LEU A 18 20.16 -1.83 14.18
CA LEU A 18 19.14 -2.81 13.78
C LEU A 18 17.68 -2.38 14.08
N LEU A 19 17.45 -1.23 14.70
CA LEU A 19 16.10 -0.77 15.10
C LEU A 19 15.45 0.23 14.14
N ALA A 20 16.11 0.60 13.03
CA ALA A 20 15.67 1.71 12.18
C ALA A 20 14.57 1.34 11.14
N GLY A 21 14.07 0.11 11.10
CA GLY A 21 13.35 -0.38 9.91
C GLY A 21 12.08 -1.16 10.16
N ALA A 22 11.12 -0.67 10.96
CA ALA A 22 9.78 -1.26 10.98
C ALA A 22 8.68 -0.29 11.44
N TRP A 23 8.64 0.92 10.88
CA TRP A 23 7.41 1.72 10.98
C TRP A 23 6.45 1.18 9.93
N ALA A 24 5.56 0.27 10.33
CA ALA A 24 4.43 -0.16 9.52
C ALA A 24 3.48 1.03 9.36
N GLN A 25 3.80 1.95 8.45
CA GLN A 25 2.92 3.05 8.12
C GLN A 25 1.64 2.44 7.54
N HIS A 26 0.51 2.77 8.15
CA HIS A 26 -0.78 2.35 7.61
C HIS A 26 -0.90 2.89 6.18
N PRO A 27 -1.44 2.10 5.23
CA PRO A 27 -1.62 2.58 3.87
C PRO A 27 -2.48 3.85 3.88
N PRO A 28 -2.20 4.83 3.01
CA PRO A 28 -3.10 5.97 2.87
C PRO A 28 -4.47 5.48 2.43
N VAL A 29 -5.52 6.20 2.82
CA VAL A 29 -6.92 5.84 2.56
C VAL A 29 -7.59 6.97 1.82
N VAL A 30 -8.39 6.63 0.81
CA VAL A 30 -9.21 7.56 0.04
C VAL A 30 -10.67 7.10 0.08
N PRO A 31 -11.63 7.99 0.37
CA PRO A 31 -13.04 7.61 0.38
C PRO A 31 -13.56 7.45 -1.05
N LEU A 32 -14.48 6.49 -1.26
CA LEU A 32 -15.03 6.12 -2.58
C LEU A 32 -15.63 7.32 -3.33
N ARG A 33 -16.24 8.26 -2.60
CA ARG A 33 -16.84 9.47 -3.15
C ARG A 33 -15.82 10.41 -3.83
N ASP A 34 -14.56 10.38 -3.40
CA ASP A 34 -13.51 11.29 -3.87
C ASP A 34 -12.74 10.71 -5.07
N LEU A 35 -13.02 9.46 -5.47
CA LEU A 35 -12.43 8.85 -6.66
C LEU A 35 -12.92 9.53 -7.96
N PRO A 36 -12.13 9.50 -9.04
CA PRO A 36 -12.61 9.77 -10.39
C PRO A 36 -13.75 8.83 -10.78
N ASP A 37 -14.70 9.31 -11.59
CA ASP A 37 -15.91 8.56 -11.92
C ASP A 37 -15.61 7.24 -12.64
N ALA A 38 -14.54 7.20 -13.43
CA ALA A 38 -14.04 5.97 -14.05
C ALA A 38 -13.71 4.87 -13.02
N LEU A 39 -13.01 5.25 -11.94
CA LEU A 39 -12.64 4.30 -10.89
C LEU A 39 -13.83 3.94 -10.01
N LYS A 40 -14.77 4.87 -9.78
CA LYS A 40 -16.04 4.56 -9.11
C LYS A 40 -16.83 3.50 -9.89
N GLN A 41 -16.94 3.64 -11.21
CA GLN A 41 -17.62 2.66 -12.05
C GLN A 41 -16.93 1.28 -11.99
N GLN A 42 -15.60 1.25 -12.08
CA GLN A 42 -14.84 0.00 -11.96
C GLN A 42 -15.04 -0.65 -10.58
N TRP A 43 -15.06 0.15 -9.51
CA TRP A 43 -15.35 -0.32 -8.16
C TRP A 43 -16.77 -0.87 -8.04
N GLN A 44 -17.77 -0.19 -8.59
CA GLN A 44 -19.17 -0.62 -8.59
C GLN A 44 -19.37 -1.95 -9.32
N GLN A 45 -18.61 -2.20 -10.39
CA GLN A 45 -18.61 -3.48 -11.10
C GLN A 45 -18.01 -4.61 -10.25
N ALA A 46 -16.99 -4.33 -9.44
CA ALA A 46 -16.35 -5.31 -8.56
C ALA A 46 -17.14 -5.56 -7.25
N ARG A 47 -17.90 -4.56 -6.78
CA ARG A 47 -18.68 -4.62 -5.52
C ARG A 47 -19.45 -5.93 -5.36
N PRO A 48 -20.23 -6.44 -6.35
CA PRO A 48 -21.08 -7.61 -6.14
C PRO A 48 -20.33 -8.85 -5.67
N GLU A 49 -19.04 -8.96 -6.00
CA GLU A 49 -18.17 -10.06 -5.58
C GLU A 49 -17.43 -9.78 -4.27
N MET A 50 -17.42 -8.53 -3.80
CA MET A 50 -16.75 -8.13 -2.57
C MET A 50 -17.52 -8.57 -1.32
N ASN A 51 -16.76 -8.94 -0.29
CA ASN A 51 -17.25 -9.20 1.06
C ASN A 51 -16.51 -8.32 2.08
N SER A 52 -16.77 -8.51 3.38
CA SER A 52 -16.16 -7.73 4.46
C SER A 52 -14.63 -7.76 4.50
N ASN A 53 -14.00 -8.80 3.93
CA ASN A 53 -12.54 -8.95 3.85
C ASN A 53 -11.94 -8.41 2.56
N SER A 54 -12.77 -8.10 1.56
CA SER A 54 -12.32 -7.59 0.28
C SER A 54 -11.85 -6.14 0.44
N ARG A 55 -10.75 -5.80 -0.22
CA ARG A 55 -10.16 -4.44 -0.17
C ARG A 55 -9.74 -4.04 -1.56
N CYS A 56 -9.91 -2.77 -1.89
CA CYS A 56 -9.43 -2.18 -3.14
C CYS A 56 -8.41 -1.09 -2.84
N ALA A 57 -7.50 -0.87 -3.77
CA ALA A 57 -6.53 0.22 -3.74
C ALA A 57 -6.52 0.93 -5.10
N ALA A 58 -6.32 2.24 -5.10
CA ALA A 58 -6.35 3.08 -6.28
C ALA A 58 -5.19 4.08 -6.30
N ALA A 59 -4.74 4.44 -7.51
CA ALA A 59 -3.84 5.55 -7.77
C ALA A 59 -4.25 6.24 -9.08
N TYR A 60 -4.16 7.56 -9.13
CA TYR A 60 -4.48 8.35 -10.31
C TYR A 60 -3.79 9.72 -10.26
N ASP A 61 -3.28 10.18 -11.40
CA ASP A 61 -2.68 11.53 -11.51
C ASP A 61 -3.72 12.59 -11.93
N SER A 62 -4.78 12.17 -12.60
CA SER A 62 -5.83 13.03 -13.17
C SER A 62 -7.21 12.40 -13.02
N HIS A 63 -8.27 13.21 -13.10
CA HIS A 63 -9.67 12.76 -13.10
C HIS A 63 -10.22 12.50 -14.51
N SER A 64 -9.49 12.84 -15.57
CA SER A 64 -9.93 12.69 -16.97
C SER A 64 -9.10 11.72 -17.81
N ASP A 65 -7.85 11.46 -17.41
CA ASP A 65 -6.93 10.59 -18.16
C ASP A 65 -7.01 9.15 -17.63
N HIS A 66 -7.86 8.33 -18.25
CA HIS A 66 -8.10 6.94 -17.86
C HIS A 66 -6.84 6.05 -17.92
N GLU A 67 -5.88 6.36 -18.81
CA GLU A 67 -4.64 5.60 -18.95
C GLU A 67 -3.74 5.80 -17.71
N ARG A 68 -3.85 6.96 -17.06
CA ARG A 68 -3.13 7.30 -15.82
C ARG A 68 -3.95 7.06 -14.55
N MET A 69 -4.81 6.04 -14.57
CA MET A 69 -5.53 5.57 -13.40
C MET A 69 -5.39 4.06 -13.22
N THR A 70 -5.43 3.63 -11.96
CA THR A 70 -5.53 2.21 -11.62
C THR A 70 -6.38 2.00 -10.39
N LEU A 71 -7.14 0.91 -10.40
CA LEU A 71 -7.85 0.37 -9.26
C LEU A 71 -7.68 -1.15 -9.28
N LYS A 72 -7.21 -1.71 -8.16
CA LYS A 72 -7.04 -3.15 -7.97
C LYS A 72 -7.76 -3.59 -6.71
N CYS A 73 -8.56 -4.64 -6.83
CA CYS A 73 -9.30 -5.23 -5.74
C CYS A 73 -8.76 -6.62 -5.42
N SER A 74 -8.59 -6.92 -4.14
CA SER A 74 -8.34 -8.27 -3.65
C SER A 74 -9.66 -8.84 -3.15
N ILE A 75 -10.28 -9.65 -4.00
CA ILE A 75 -11.57 -10.31 -3.77
C ILE A 75 -11.30 -11.76 -3.35
N TYR A 76 -12.24 -12.40 -2.66
CA TYR A 76 -12.13 -13.79 -2.18
C TYR A 76 -10.98 -14.04 -1.19
N ILE A 77 -10.67 -13.06 -0.33
CA ILE A 77 -9.65 -13.19 0.72
C ILE A 77 -10.30 -13.51 2.08
N LYS A 78 -9.63 -14.35 2.87
CA LYS A 78 -10.11 -14.79 4.20
C LYS A 78 -9.81 -13.80 5.33
N LEU A 79 -8.85 -12.90 5.14
CA LEU A 79 -8.40 -11.92 6.14
C LEU A 79 -8.30 -10.52 5.55
N ALA A 80 -9.03 -9.55 6.11
CA ALA A 80 -9.06 -8.16 5.62
C ALA A 80 -7.67 -7.51 5.52
N ALA A 81 -6.78 -7.77 6.48
CA ALA A 81 -5.42 -7.24 6.46
C ALA A 81 -4.59 -7.76 5.27
N GLU A 82 -4.77 -9.04 4.93
CA GLU A 82 -4.14 -9.64 3.76
C GLU A 82 -4.75 -9.10 2.46
N GLY A 83 -6.07 -8.88 2.43
CA GLY A 83 -6.75 -8.23 1.32
C GLY A 83 -6.20 -6.83 1.04
N ALA A 84 -6.01 -6.03 2.09
CA ALA A 84 -5.41 -4.70 1.99
C ALA A 84 -3.98 -4.76 1.45
N ARG A 85 -3.13 -5.65 1.98
CA ARG A 85 -1.74 -5.82 1.52
C ARG A 85 -1.67 -6.22 0.05
N ARG A 86 -2.50 -7.18 -0.39
CA ARG A 86 -2.53 -7.63 -1.79
C ARG A 86 -3.05 -6.55 -2.72
N ALA A 87 -4.15 -5.88 -2.36
CA ALA A 87 -4.71 -4.80 -3.16
C ALA A 87 -3.69 -3.67 -3.38
N MET A 88 -3.01 -3.25 -2.31
CA MET A 88 -1.94 -2.25 -2.39
C MET A 88 -0.78 -2.71 -3.28
N ARG A 89 -0.30 -3.94 -3.11
CA ARG A 89 0.78 -4.48 -3.94
C ARG A 89 0.41 -4.50 -5.42
N TYR A 90 -0.77 -5.01 -5.77
CA TYR A 90 -1.23 -5.02 -7.16
C TYR A 90 -1.43 -3.62 -7.72
N CYS A 91 -1.90 -2.68 -6.90
CA CYS A 91 -2.02 -1.28 -7.29
C CYS A 91 -0.63 -0.70 -7.61
N GLU A 92 0.36 -0.87 -6.73
CA GLU A 92 1.72 -0.34 -6.96
C GLU A 92 2.37 -0.97 -8.20
N GLU A 93 2.21 -2.28 -8.41
CA GLU A 93 2.69 -2.97 -9.62
C GLU A 93 2.06 -2.39 -10.92
N ASP A 94 0.78 -2.01 -10.89
CA ASP A 94 0.07 -1.45 -12.06
C ASP A 94 0.38 0.04 -12.24
N ARG A 95 0.48 0.77 -11.13
CA ARG A 95 0.87 2.18 -11.06
C ARG A 95 2.26 2.38 -11.69
N GLU A 96 3.23 1.54 -11.35
CA GLU A 96 4.58 1.59 -11.93
C GLU A 96 4.53 1.35 -13.45
N LYS A 97 3.79 0.34 -13.90
CA LYS A 97 3.61 0.05 -15.33
C LYS A 97 2.98 1.21 -16.10
N LYS A 98 1.99 1.86 -15.50
CA LYS A 98 1.26 3.00 -16.09
C LYS A 98 1.95 4.35 -15.85
N ARG A 99 3.09 4.37 -15.15
CA ARG A 99 3.82 5.60 -14.78
C ARG A 99 2.94 6.64 -14.07
N ILE A 100 2.07 6.16 -13.20
CA ILE A 100 1.24 7.02 -12.33
C ILE A 100 2.13 7.50 -11.17
N HIS A 101 2.20 8.79 -10.95
CA HIS A 101 3.09 9.38 -9.94
C HIS A 101 2.45 9.41 -8.55
N ALA A 102 1.13 9.54 -8.46
CA ALA A 102 0.40 9.50 -7.22
C ALA A 102 0.55 8.13 -6.50
N PRO A 103 0.66 8.10 -5.16
CA PRO A 103 0.76 6.86 -4.39
C PRO A 103 -0.56 6.08 -4.39
N CYS A 104 -0.47 4.75 -4.27
CA CYS A 104 -1.67 3.94 -4.08
C CYS A 104 -2.28 4.20 -2.70
N SER A 105 -3.61 4.27 -2.66
CA SER A 105 -4.40 4.45 -1.44
C SER A 105 -5.52 3.42 -1.37
N LEU A 106 -5.80 2.88 -0.19
CA LEU A 106 -6.93 1.99 0.04
C LEU A 106 -8.25 2.75 -0.14
N VAL A 107 -9.19 2.14 -0.84
CA VAL A 107 -10.53 2.71 -1.04
C VAL A 107 -11.42 2.31 0.14
N GLN A 108 -12.08 3.30 0.74
CA GLN A 108 -13.04 3.11 1.84
C GLN A 108 -14.41 3.66 1.44
N GLU A 109 -15.48 2.92 1.70
CA GLU A 109 -16.86 3.39 1.51
C GLU A 109 -17.24 4.49 2.50
#